data_AF-A0A535QZP7-F1
#
_entry.id   AF-A0A535QZP7-F1
#
_cell.length_a   1.000
_cell.length_b   1.000
_cell.length_c   1.000
_cell.angle_alpha   90.00
_cell.angle_beta   90.00
_cell.angle_gamma   90.00
#
_symmetry.space_group_name_H-M   'P 1'
#
loop_
_entity.id
_entity.type
_entity.pdbx_description
1 polymer ?
#
loop_
_entity_poly.entity_id
_entity_poly.type
_entity_poly.pdbx_seq_one_letter_code
_entity_poly.pdbx_strand_id
1 'polypeptide(L)'
;MIAQNIPIIGAVAAPLTAAIGALIVFISANSGVVSSSRLSYSMSQFDLLPTWFSKVNRRFATPARAVIVFGGVALLQTIFAFFTPGQPGKSAAIDVLADLYAFGATTGYLLVFISLFVLRLNDPFTPRPYMMPINIRITYKGNQVWFPVLGLLGFLGVLFFLVMVLLTHQYARIIGPLWVIGAIVLFAMYRRKRGLPILKTLPRDWETATKRVLMEAEEFKSLEEYEAALNEHRARTGESGVNLPGTPR
;
A
#
# COMPACT_ATOMS: atom_id res chain seq x y z
N MET A 1 16.04 -29.98 6.13
CA MET A 1 16.35 -29.54 4.74
C MET A 1 16.79 -30.74 3.94
N ILE A 2 16.45 -30.83 2.65
CA ILE A 2 16.81 -32.00 1.78
C ILE A 2 18.33 -32.24 1.76
N ALA A 3 19.13 -31.19 1.97
CA ALA A 3 20.59 -31.26 2.08
C ALA A 3 21.13 -32.12 3.25
N GLN A 4 20.35 -32.35 4.32
CA GLN A 4 20.79 -33.18 5.45
C GLN A 4 20.75 -34.69 5.15
N ASN A 5 20.07 -35.10 4.08
CA ASN A 5 19.89 -36.52 3.74
C ASN A 5 20.99 -37.05 2.80
N ILE A 6 22.02 -36.25 2.46
CA ILE A 6 23.15 -36.67 1.62
C ILE A 6 24.39 -36.85 2.52
N PRO A 7 24.90 -38.09 2.70
CA PRO A 7 26.06 -38.33 3.55
C PRO A 7 27.28 -37.55 3.04
N ILE A 8 28.07 -36.98 3.95
CA ILE A 8 29.28 -36.17 3.72
C ILE A 8 29.03 -34.72 3.28
N ILE A 9 28.19 -34.49 2.25
CA ILE A 9 27.92 -33.12 1.75
C ILE A 9 27.01 -32.35 2.73
N GLY A 10 26.08 -33.03 3.40
CA GLY A 10 25.10 -32.40 4.28
C GLY A 10 25.69 -31.68 5.51
N ALA A 11 26.85 -32.10 6.02
CA ALA A 11 27.47 -31.48 7.21
C ALA A 11 28.04 -30.08 6.93
N VAL A 12 28.53 -29.83 5.70
CA VAL A 12 29.07 -28.53 5.27
C VAL A 12 28.00 -27.72 4.50
N ALA A 13 27.18 -28.40 3.69
CA ALA A 13 26.14 -27.74 2.89
C ALA A 13 24.98 -27.19 3.75
N ALA A 14 24.63 -27.83 4.86
CA ALA A 14 23.57 -27.34 5.75
C ALA A 14 23.88 -25.99 6.42
N PRO A 15 25.04 -25.80 7.10
CA PRO A 15 25.37 -24.50 7.68
C PRO A 15 25.60 -23.42 6.61
N LEU A 16 26.19 -23.78 5.46
CA LEU A 16 26.36 -22.84 4.35
C LEU A 16 25.01 -22.37 3.79
N THR A 17 24.07 -23.29 3.57
CA THR A 17 22.71 -22.97 3.09
C THR A 17 21.95 -22.13 4.12
N ALA A 18 22.10 -22.44 5.41
CA ALA A 18 21.52 -21.62 6.48
C ALA A 18 22.12 -20.21 6.52
N ALA A 19 23.44 -20.07 6.34
CA ALA A 19 24.11 -18.77 6.29
C ALA A 19 23.67 -17.93 5.08
N ILE A 20 23.59 -18.55 3.90
CA ILE A 20 23.10 -17.89 2.68
C ILE A 20 21.63 -17.48 2.85
N GLY A 21 20.79 -18.38 3.37
CA GLY A 21 19.38 -18.08 3.65
C GLY A 21 19.22 -16.93 4.65
N ALA A 22 20.00 -16.93 5.73
CA ALA A 22 20.02 -15.85 6.71
C ALA A 22 20.45 -14.52 6.08
N LEU A 23 21.48 -14.52 5.24
CA LEU A 23 21.95 -13.33 4.54
C LEU A 23 20.87 -12.76 3.60
N ILE A 24 20.19 -13.61 2.82
CA ILE A 24 19.12 -13.20 1.91
C ILE A 24 17.95 -12.58 2.68
N VAL A 25 17.50 -13.24 3.76
CA VAL A 25 16.41 -12.73 4.60
C VAL A 25 16.81 -11.42 5.28
N PHE A 26 18.06 -11.28 5.72
CA PHE A 26 18.58 -10.05 6.32
C PHE A 26 18.56 -8.88 5.33
N ILE A 27 19.02 -9.08 4.09
CA ILE A 27 18.98 -8.05 3.03
C ILE A 27 17.53 -7.67 2.71
N SER A 28 16.64 -8.65 2.62
CA SER A 28 15.20 -8.43 2.38
C SER A 28 14.55 -7.61 3.50
N ALA A 29 14.83 -7.96 4.76
CA ALA A 29 14.31 -7.25 5.93
C ALA A 29 14.73 -5.77 5.96
N ASN A 30 16.00 -5.48 5.66
CA ASN A 30 16.49 -4.10 5.57
C ASN A 30 15.75 -3.28 4.50
N SER A 31 15.54 -3.86 3.31
CA SER A 31 14.78 -3.22 2.23
C SER A 31 13.31 -2.96 2.61
N GLY A 32 12.70 -3.88 3.38
CA GLY A 32 11.34 -3.73 3.91
C GLY A 32 11.19 -2.56 4.89
N VAL A 33 12.17 -2.39 5.80
CA VAL A 33 12.19 -1.26 6.75
C VAL A 33 12.32 0.08 6.04
N VAL A 34 13.15 0.16 5.00
CA VAL A 34 13.29 1.38 4.19
C VAL A 34 11.99 1.71 3.45
N SER A 35 11.35 0.72 2.82
CA SER A 35 10.11 0.92 2.05
C SER A 35 8.95 1.38 2.91
N SER A 36 8.71 0.72 4.06
CA SER A 36 7.66 1.10 5.01
C SER A 36 7.85 2.51 5.59
N SER A 37 9.10 2.91 5.82
CA SER A 37 9.43 4.23 6.32
C SER A 37 9.16 5.34 5.30
N ARG A 38 9.45 5.09 4.01
CA ARG A 38 9.13 6.04 2.92
C ARG A 38 7.62 6.19 2.71
N LEU A 39 6.87 5.10 2.76
CA LEU A 39 5.40 5.14 2.66
C LEU A 39 4.82 6.00 3.78
N SER A 40 5.28 5.80 5.02
CA SER A 40 4.80 6.57 6.17
C SER A 40 5.17 8.05 6.10
N TYR A 41 6.36 8.36 5.58
CA TYR A 41 6.76 9.73 5.28
C TYR A 41 5.79 10.38 4.26
N SER A 42 5.50 9.71 3.13
CA SER A 42 4.56 10.22 2.13
C SER A 42 3.15 10.39 2.71
N MET A 43 2.64 9.41 3.46
CA MET A 43 1.34 9.50 4.14
C MET A 43 1.25 10.68 5.10
N SER A 44 2.36 11.00 5.80
CA SER A 44 2.40 12.15 6.71
C SER A 44 2.37 13.51 5.99
N GLN A 45 2.83 13.59 4.74
CA GLN A 45 2.68 14.80 3.90
C GLN A 45 1.22 15.02 3.48
N PHE A 46 0.43 13.94 3.40
CA PHE A 46 -0.99 13.98 3.07
C PHE A 46 -1.92 14.01 4.29
N ASP A 47 -1.42 14.40 5.47
CA ASP A 47 -2.17 14.45 6.74
C ASP A 47 -2.84 13.12 7.16
N LEU A 48 -2.39 11.99 6.61
CA LEU A 48 -2.90 10.66 6.98
C LEU A 48 -2.23 10.13 8.25
N LEU A 49 -1.01 10.61 8.53
CA LEU A 49 -0.24 10.28 9.73
C LEU A 49 0.24 11.56 10.43
N PRO A 50 0.58 11.50 11.74
CA PRO A 50 1.15 12.63 12.46
C PRO A 50 2.35 13.24 11.73
N THR A 51 2.42 14.57 11.68
CA THR A 51 3.58 15.35 11.17
C THR A 51 4.89 15.04 11.90
N TRP A 52 4.84 14.28 13.00
CA TRP A 52 6.03 13.74 13.65
C TRP A 52 6.79 12.72 12.76
N PHE A 53 6.07 11.98 11.91
CA PHE A 53 6.62 11.04 10.92
C PHE A 53 7.24 11.75 9.70
N SER A 54 6.89 13.01 9.43
CA SER A 54 7.50 13.80 8.35
C SER A 54 8.87 14.38 8.74
N LYS A 55 9.31 14.25 9.99
CA LYS A 55 10.61 14.79 10.40
C LYS A 55 11.75 13.87 9.94
N VAL A 56 12.45 14.34 8.92
CA VAL A 56 13.64 13.68 8.35
C VAL A 56 14.90 14.14 9.07
N ASN A 57 15.88 13.24 9.23
CA ASN A 57 17.18 13.61 9.77
C ASN A 57 18.00 14.41 8.73
N ARG A 58 18.50 15.60 9.09
CA ARG A 58 19.22 16.51 8.16
C ARG A 58 20.47 15.89 7.52
N ARG A 59 21.13 14.94 8.20
CA ARG A 59 22.40 14.36 7.73
C ARG A 59 22.23 13.17 6.78
N PHE A 60 21.24 12.32 7.02
CA PHE A 60 21.05 11.07 6.27
C PHE A 60 19.81 11.09 5.36
N ALA A 61 19.03 12.18 5.37
CA ALA A 61 17.77 12.30 4.64
C ALA A 61 16.80 11.12 4.87
N THR A 62 16.94 10.41 6.00
CA THR A 62 16.12 9.26 6.36
C THR A 62 15.10 9.62 7.44
N PRO A 63 13.85 9.13 7.33
CA PRO A 63 12.84 9.26 8.39
C PRO A 63 13.15 8.28 9.53
N ALA A 64 14.20 8.56 10.31
CA ALA A 64 14.67 7.69 11.39
C ALA A 64 13.59 7.34 12.44
N ARG A 65 12.63 8.24 12.64
CA ARG A 65 11.49 8.02 13.55
C ARG A 65 10.55 6.94 13.06
N ALA A 66 10.26 6.90 11.75
CA ALA A 66 9.46 5.85 11.16
C ALA A 66 10.17 4.50 11.33
N VAL A 67 11.47 4.45 11.07
CA VAL A 67 12.30 3.24 11.25
C VAL A 67 12.22 2.71 12.68
N ILE A 68 12.35 3.57 13.69
CA ILE A 68 12.27 3.16 15.10
C ILE A 68 10.88 2.61 15.43
N VAL A 69 9.81 3.26 14.96
CA VAL A 69 8.43 2.80 15.22
C VAL A 69 8.19 1.45 14.57
N PHE A 70 8.51 1.27 13.28
CA PHE A 70 8.32 -0.01 12.60
C PHE A 70 9.22 -1.10 13.16
N GLY A 71 10.46 -0.78 13.53
CA GLY A 71 11.36 -1.70 14.23
C GLY A 71 10.79 -2.14 15.58
N GLY A 72 10.20 -1.20 16.34
CA GLY A 72 9.51 -1.50 17.59
C GLY A 72 8.28 -2.39 17.39
N VAL A 73 7.46 -2.10 16.37
CA VAL A 73 6.31 -2.95 16.00
C VAL A 73 6.76 -4.35 15.61
N ALA A 74 7.83 -4.47 14.81
CA ALA A 74 8.40 -5.75 14.41
C ALA A 74 8.93 -6.53 15.62
N LEU A 75 9.60 -5.86 16.56
CA LEU A 75 10.07 -6.47 17.81
C LEU A 75 8.90 -6.98 18.65
N LEU A 76 7.87 -6.15 18.84
CA LEU A 76 6.66 -6.55 19.57
C LEU A 76 5.98 -7.74 18.89
N GLN A 77 5.77 -7.70 17.57
CA GLN A 77 5.17 -8.80 16.81
C GLN A 77 6.00 -10.09 16.94
N THR A 78 7.33 -9.98 16.91
CA THR A 78 8.23 -11.12 17.12
C THR A 78 8.04 -11.70 18.53
N ILE A 79 8.05 -10.87 19.57
CA ILE A 79 7.82 -11.28 20.95
C ILE A 79 6.46 -11.98 21.07
N PHE A 80 5.37 -11.37 20.60
CA PHE A 80 4.03 -11.96 20.64
C PHE A 80 4.00 -13.33 19.96
N ALA A 81 4.64 -13.48 18.80
CA ALA A 81 4.68 -14.73 18.09
C ALA A 81 5.51 -15.83 18.80
N PHE A 82 6.60 -15.46 19.46
CA PHE A 82 7.39 -16.39 20.27
C PHE A 82 6.64 -16.87 21.53
N PHE A 83 5.84 -16.00 22.16
CA PHE A 83 5.03 -16.35 23.33
C PHE A 83 3.66 -16.97 22.99
N THR A 84 3.30 -17.07 21.70
CA THR A 84 2.06 -17.72 21.28
C THR A 84 2.21 -19.25 21.39
N PRO A 85 1.33 -19.96 22.13
CA PRO A 85 1.42 -21.40 22.29
C PRO A 85 1.31 -22.12 20.94
N GLY A 86 2.34 -22.89 20.59
CA GLY A 86 2.37 -23.71 19.38
C GLY A 86 2.12 -25.20 19.64
N GLN A 87 2.19 -26.01 18.58
CA GLN A 87 2.21 -27.47 18.73
C GLN A 87 3.37 -27.90 19.66
N PRO A 88 3.21 -28.97 20.44
CA PRO A 88 4.26 -29.46 21.33
C PRO A 88 5.57 -29.70 20.55
N GLY A 89 6.63 -28.98 20.90
CA GLY A 89 7.98 -29.15 20.32
C GLY A 89 8.35 -28.28 19.11
N LYS A 90 7.49 -27.34 18.66
CA LYS A 90 7.85 -26.33 17.64
C LYS A 90 7.33 -24.94 18.03
N SER A 91 8.13 -23.91 17.80
CA SER A 91 7.68 -22.53 17.94
C SER A 91 6.67 -22.19 16.84
N ALA A 92 5.43 -21.87 17.20
CA ALA A 92 4.42 -21.37 16.26
C ALA A 92 4.73 -19.96 15.72
N ALA A 93 5.86 -19.38 16.11
CA ALA A 93 6.24 -18.03 15.72
C ALA A 93 6.27 -17.85 14.20
N ILE A 94 6.86 -18.79 13.46
CA ILE A 94 6.95 -18.70 12.00
C ILE A 94 5.56 -18.83 11.37
N ASP A 95 4.73 -19.76 11.85
CA ASP A 95 3.37 -19.97 11.35
C ASP A 95 2.51 -18.71 11.59
N VAL A 96 2.55 -18.15 12.80
CA VAL A 96 1.83 -16.92 13.14
C VAL A 96 2.30 -15.75 12.26
N LEU A 97 3.61 -15.55 12.09
CA LEU A 97 4.14 -14.46 11.25
C LEU A 97 3.74 -14.65 9.78
N ALA A 98 3.81 -15.88 9.26
CA ALA A 98 3.44 -16.20 7.89
C ALA A 98 1.94 -15.97 7.65
N ASP A 99 1.09 -16.39 8.59
CA ASP A 99 -0.36 -16.19 8.53
C ASP A 99 -0.73 -14.70 8.53
N LEU A 100 -0.10 -13.91 9.41
CA LEU A 100 -0.29 -12.47 9.48
C LEU A 100 0.17 -11.79 8.18
N TYR A 101 1.31 -12.21 7.64
CA TYR A 101 1.81 -11.70 6.36
C TYR A 101 0.87 -12.04 5.20
N ALA A 102 0.40 -13.29 5.11
CA ALA A 102 -0.54 -13.71 4.08
C ALA A 102 -1.84 -12.90 4.12
N PHE A 103 -2.40 -12.69 5.32
CA PHE A 103 -3.58 -11.84 5.50
C PHE A 103 -3.31 -10.37 5.13
N GLY A 104 -2.21 -9.81 5.61
CA GLY A 104 -1.83 -8.42 5.34
C GLY A 104 -1.60 -8.15 3.86
N ALA A 105 -0.85 -9.03 3.19
CA ALA A 105 -0.56 -8.93 1.77
C ALA A 105 -1.83 -9.06 0.91
N THR A 106 -2.66 -10.07 1.16
CA THR A 106 -3.92 -10.27 0.42
C THR A 106 -4.88 -9.10 0.61
N THR A 107 -5.03 -8.60 1.84
CA THR A 107 -5.83 -7.40 2.12
C THR A 107 -5.27 -6.16 1.41
N GLY A 108 -3.96 -5.97 1.41
CA GLY A 108 -3.29 -4.87 0.70
C GLY A 108 -3.52 -4.93 -0.81
N TYR A 109 -3.37 -6.10 -1.42
CA TYR A 109 -3.65 -6.28 -2.85
C TYR A 109 -5.12 -6.02 -3.18
N LEU A 110 -6.05 -6.45 -2.31
CA LEU A 110 -7.47 -6.15 -2.48
C LEU A 110 -7.72 -4.64 -2.50
N LEU A 111 -7.10 -3.89 -1.60
CA LEU A 111 -7.17 -2.42 -1.56
C LEU A 111 -6.56 -1.78 -2.82
N VAL A 112 -5.48 -2.34 -3.38
CA VAL A 112 -4.90 -1.86 -4.64
C VAL A 112 -5.89 -2.01 -5.80
N PHE A 113 -6.57 -3.16 -5.91
CA PHE A 113 -7.61 -3.35 -6.93
C PHE A 113 -8.80 -2.39 -6.72
N ILE A 114 -9.26 -2.21 -5.49
CA ILE A 114 -10.31 -1.25 -5.16
C ILE A 114 -9.88 0.17 -5.56
N SER A 115 -8.65 0.57 -5.20
CA SER A 115 -8.09 1.88 -5.57
C SER A 115 -8.06 2.08 -7.09
N LEU A 116 -7.69 1.03 -7.84
CA LEU A 116 -7.71 1.07 -9.30
C LEU A 116 -9.14 1.30 -9.84
N PHE A 117 -10.17 0.64 -9.30
CA PHE A 117 -11.56 0.90 -9.73
C PHE A 117 -12.03 2.30 -9.33
N VAL A 118 -11.74 2.73 -8.10
CA VAL A 118 -12.09 4.06 -7.61
C VAL A 118 -11.43 5.15 -8.46
N LEU A 119 -10.16 5.01 -8.81
CA LEU A 119 -9.42 5.94 -9.65
C LEU A 119 -9.96 5.99 -11.09
N ARG A 120 -10.46 4.86 -11.61
CA ARG A 120 -11.11 4.82 -12.94
C ARG A 120 -12.40 5.63 -12.95
N LEU A 121 -13.13 5.66 -11.85
CA LEU A 121 -14.41 6.36 -11.74
C LEU A 121 -14.25 7.84 -11.32
N ASN A 122 -13.25 8.15 -10.50
CA ASN A 122 -13.04 9.48 -9.94
C ASN A 122 -12.16 10.39 -10.80
N ASP A 123 -11.13 9.86 -11.46
CA ASP A 123 -10.25 10.64 -12.32
C ASP A 123 -10.11 9.99 -13.71
N PRO A 124 -11.13 10.17 -14.58
CA PRO A 124 -11.10 9.63 -15.93
C PRO A 124 -10.19 10.43 -16.88
N PHE A 125 -9.74 11.62 -16.50
CA PHE A 125 -9.05 12.55 -17.41
C PHE A 125 -7.53 12.41 -17.39
N THR A 126 -6.94 11.86 -16.32
CA THR A 126 -5.48 11.67 -16.26
C THR A 126 -5.00 10.86 -17.47
N PRO A 127 -3.96 11.30 -18.20
CA PRO A 127 -3.32 10.50 -19.24
C PRO A 127 -2.74 9.23 -18.61
N ARG A 128 -2.94 8.08 -19.27
CA ARG A 128 -2.51 6.78 -18.77
C ARG A 128 -1.57 6.14 -19.80
N PRO A 129 -0.24 6.25 -19.61
CA PRO A 129 0.74 5.67 -20.53
C PRO A 129 0.56 4.16 -20.70
N TYR A 130 0.15 3.49 -19.63
CA TYR A 130 -0.18 2.07 -19.65
C TYR A 130 -1.67 1.83 -19.37
N MET A 131 -2.31 1.08 -20.26
CA MET A 131 -3.65 0.56 -20.08
C MET A 131 -3.61 -0.97 -20.10
N MET A 132 -4.34 -1.60 -19.17
CA MET A 132 -4.45 -3.05 -19.15
C MET A 132 -5.03 -3.56 -20.47
N PRO A 133 -4.54 -4.68 -21.02
CA PRO A 133 -5.21 -5.33 -22.13
C PRO A 133 -6.61 -5.78 -21.69
N ILE A 134 -7.59 -5.76 -22.61
CA ILE A 134 -9.00 -6.13 -22.36
C ILE A 134 -9.73 -5.13 -21.43
N ASN A 135 -10.08 -3.97 -22.00
CA ASN A 135 -10.92 -2.97 -21.33
C ASN A 135 -12.30 -2.89 -21.98
N ILE A 136 -13.34 -2.73 -21.16
CA ILE A 136 -14.70 -2.43 -21.62
C ILE A 136 -14.98 -0.94 -21.47
N ARG A 137 -15.67 -0.35 -22.45
CA ARG A 137 -16.11 1.04 -22.39
C ARG A 137 -17.40 1.13 -21.59
N ILE A 138 -17.37 1.84 -20.48
CA ILE A 138 -18.53 2.10 -19.62
C ILE A 138 -18.73 3.62 -19.53
N THR A 139 -19.95 4.09 -19.70
CA THR A 139 -20.28 5.50 -19.46
C THR A 139 -20.62 5.68 -18.00
N TYR A 140 -19.84 6.49 -17.28
CA TYR A 140 -20.07 6.81 -15.88
C TYR A 140 -20.07 8.34 -15.70
N LYS A 141 -21.13 8.88 -15.10
CA LYS A 141 -21.34 10.34 -14.90
C LYS A 141 -21.12 11.18 -16.17
N GLY A 142 -21.58 10.68 -17.32
CA GLY A 142 -21.46 11.38 -18.61
C GLY A 142 -20.07 11.29 -19.28
N ASN A 143 -19.08 10.68 -18.62
CA ASN A 143 -17.75 10.45 -19.19
C ASN A 143 -17.56 8.99 -19.61
N GLN A 144 -16.83 8.76 -20.70
CA GLN A 144 -16.45 7.42 -21.13
C GLN A 144 -15.25 6.93 -20.33
N VAL A 145 -15.41 5.82 -19.60
CA VAL A 145 -14.37 5.22 -18.76
C VAL A 145 -13.99 3.85 -19.31
N TRP A 146 -12.70 3.62 -19.47
CA TRP A 146 -12.13 2.32 -19.82
C TRP A 146 -11.99 1.46 -18.57
N PHE A 147 -12.91 0.53 -18.34
CA PHE A 147 -12.91 -0.34 -17.18
C PHE A 147 -12.09 -1.62 -17.44
N PRO A 148 -11.09 -1.94 -16.59
CA PRO A 148 -10.19 -3.07 -16.82
C PRO A 148 -10.79 -4.40 -16.37
N VAL A 149 -11.15 -5.26 -17.33
CA VAL A 149 -11.76 -6.58 -17.04
C VAL A 149 -10.75 -7.51 -16.37
N LEU A 150 -9.48 -7.47 -16.79
CA LEU A 150 -8.42 -8.20 -16.11
C LEU A 150 -8.23 -7.76 -14.66
N GLY A 151 -8.47 -6.47 -14.37
CA GLY A 151 -8.47 -5.95 -13.00
C GLY A 151 -9.58 -6.57 -12.16
N LEU A 152 -10.78 -6.76 -12.74
CA LEU A 152 -11.89 -7.43 -12.07
C LEU A 152 -11.61 -8.91 -11.80
N LEU A 153 -11.03 -9.63 -12.77
CA LEU A 153 -10.59 -11.01 -12.56
C LEU A 153 -9.52 -11.12 -11.45
N GLY A 154 -8.54 -10.22 -11.46
CA GLY A 154 -7.51 -10.14 -10.42
C GLY A 154 -8.12 -9.86 -9.04
N PHE A 155 -9.07 -8.93 -8.95
CA PHE A 155 -9.82 -8.64 -7.73
C PHE A 155 -10.56 -9.88 -7.20
N LEU A 156 -11.28 -10.59 -8.06
CA LEU A 156 -11.99 -11.81 -7.68
C LEU A 156 -11.02 -12.91 -7.22
N GLY A 157 -9.88 -13.05 -7.90
CA GLY A 157 -8.83 -14.00 -7.51
C GLY A 157 -8.24 -13.68 -6.13
N VAL A 158 -7.89 -12.43 -5.88
CA VAL A 158 -7.35 -12.01 -4.56
C VAL A 158 -8.42 -12.11 -3.47
N LEU A 159 -9.67 -11.79 -3.78
CA LEU A 159 -10.79 -11.97 -2.86
C LEU A 159 -10.97 -13.44 -2.49
N PHE A 160 -10.89 -14.34 -3.48
CA PHE A 160 -10.92 -15.78 -3.25
C PHE A 160 -9.74 -16.23 -2.34
N PHE A 161 -8.52 -15.76 -2.61
CA PHE A 161 -7.38 -16.06 -1.75
C PHE A 161 -7.53 -15.51 -0.33
N LEU A 162 -8.08 -14.30 -0.15
CA LEU A 162 -8.35 -13.74 1.17
C LEU A 162 -9.35 -14.61 1.94
N VAL A 163 -10.42 -15.07 1.28
CA VAL A 163 -11.39 -16.01 1.88
C VAL A 163 -10.69 -17.33 2.25
N MET A 164 -9.86 -17.87 1.36
CA MET A 164 -9.10 -19.10 1.64
C MET A 164 -8.17 -18.93 2.83
N VAL A 165 -7.44 -17.81 2.94
CA VAL A 165 -6.57 -17.50 4.09
C VAL A 165 -7.38 -17.48 5.39
N LEU A 166 -8.55 -16.82 5.40
CA LEU A 166 -9.43 -16.78 6.57
C LEU A 166 -9.99 -18.15 6.95
N LEU A 167 -10.25 -19.03 5.98
CA LEU A 167 -10.76 -20.37 6.22
C LEU A 167 -9.67 -21.35 6.69
N THR A 168 -8.46 -21.24 6.16
CA THR A 168 -7.37 -22.21 6.40
C THR A 168 -6.50 -21.85 7.60
N HIS A 169 -6.30 -20.57 7.89
CA HIS A 169 -5.35 -20.10 8.90
C HIS A 169 -6.08 -19.54 10.13
N GLN A 170 -5.96 -20.27 11.24
CA GLN A 170 -6.62 -19.91 12.50
C GLN A 170 -6.16 -18.56 13.06
N TYR A 171 -4.86 -18.25 12.96
CA TYR A 171 -4.29 -17.01 13.48
C TYR A 171 -4.68 -15.81 12.62
N ALA A 172 -4.62 -15.96 11.30
CA ALA A 172 -5.05 -14.94 10.35
C ALA A 172 -6.51 -14.52 10.57
N ARG A 173 -7.39 -15.47 10.91
CA ARG A 173 -8.83 -15.22 11.11
C ARG A 173 -9.13 -14.24 12.25
N ILE A 174 -8.35 -14.30 13.33
CA ILE A 174 -8.59 -13.50 14.53
C ILE A 174 -7.68 -12.28 14.55
N ILE A 175 -6.37 -12.51 14.42
CA ILE A 175 -5.36 -11.46 14.57
C ILE A 175 -5.41 -10.49 13.38
N GLY A 176 -5.69 -10.99 12.17
CA GLY A 176 -5.79 -10.17 10.97
C GLY A 176 -6.87 -9.09 11.07
N PRO A 177 -8.16 -9.44 11.23
CA PRO A 177 -9.23 -8.46 11.42
C PRO A 177 -9.02 -7.56 12.64
N LEU A 178 -8.52 -8.10 13.75
CA LEU A 178 -8.22 -7.30 14.95
C LEU A 178 -7.19 -6.22 14.65
N TRP A 179 -6.15 -6.54 13.87
CA TRP A 179 -5.13 -5.58 13.45
C TRP A 179 -5.71 -4.49 12.55
N VAL A 180 -6.57 -4.85 11.58
CA VAL A 180 -7.24 -3.88 10.70
C VAL A 180 -8.16 -2.96 11.49
N ILE A 181 -8.94 -3.51 12.43
CA ILE A 181 -9.78 -2.72 13.34
C ILE A 181 -8.90 -1.77 14.16
N GLY A 182 -7.79 -2.26 14.72
CA GLY A 182 -6.83 -1.42 15.44
C GLY A 182 -6.28 -0.27 14.60
N ALA A 183 -5.94 -0.52 13.34
CA ALA A 183 -5.47 0.50 12.40
C ALA A 183 -6.57 1.56 12.11
N ILE A 184 -7.82 1.12 11.89
CA ILE A 184 -8.97 2.02 11.69
C ILE A 184 -9.23 2.87 12.93
N VAL A 185 -9.17 2.27 14.12
CA VAL A 185 -9.36 2.99 15.39
C VAL A 185 -8.26 4.02 15.61
N LEU A 186 -6.99 3.66 15.39
CA LEU A 186 -5.86 4.61 15.45
C LEU A 186 -6.04 5.76 14.47
N PHE A 187 -6.45 5.47 13.24
CA PHE A 187 -6.73 6.48 12.22
C PHE A 187 -7.88 7.41 12.65
N ALA A 188 -9.01 6.85 13.11
CA ALA A 188 -10.16 7.62 13.57
C ALA A 188 -9.83 8.49 14.79
N MET A 189 -9.07 7.97 15.75
CA MET A 189 -8.61 8.74 16.92
C MET A 189 -7.69 9.90 16.52
N TYR A 190 -6.71 9.64 15.64
CA TYR A 190 -5.83 10.69 15.12
C TYR A 190 -6.63 11.80 14.44
N ARG A 191 -7.59 11.41 13.60
CA ARG A 191 -8.41 12.34 12.81
C ARG A 191 -9.35 13.15 13.69
N ARG A 192 -9.97 12.53 14.70
CA ARG A 192 -10.82 13.20 15.70
C ARG A 192 -10.02 14.20 16.55
N LYS A 193 -8.80 13.87 16.97
CA LYS A 193 -7.92 14.78 17.73
C LYS A 193 -7.53 16.05 16.96
N ARG A 194 -7.50 15.98 15.62
CA ARG A 194 -7.20 17.13 14.75
C ARG A 194 -8.43 17.84 14.17
N GLY A 195 -9.64 17.44 14.57
CA GLY A 195 -10.88 18.03 14.05
C GLY A 195 -11.13 17.74 12.56
N LEU A 196 -10.48 16.73 11.99
CA LEU A 196 -10.59 16.38 10.58
C LEU A 196 -11.76 15.39 10.35
N PRO A 197 -12.42 15.42 9.17
CA PRO A 197 -13.62 14.61 8.93
C PRO A 197 -13.28 13.14 8.69
N ILE A 198 -13.74 12.17 9.52
CA ILE A 198 -13.26 10.78 9.48
C ILE A 198 -13.44 10.08 8.12
N LEU A 199 -14.61 10.24 7.49
CA LEU A 199 -15.02 9.51 6.29
C LEU A 199 -14.89 10.32 4.98
N LYS A 200 -14.63 11.63 5.06
CA LYS A 200 -14.51 12.49 3.87
C LYS A 200 -13.05 12.75 3.56
N THR A 201 -12.69 12.84 2.28
CA THR A 201 -11.38 13.35 1.88
C THR A 201 -11.33 14.86 2.11
N LEU A 202 -10.18 15.41 2.51
CA LEU A 202 -10.03 16.86 2.52
C LEU A 202 -10.10 17.40 1.09
N PRO A 203 -10.76 18.54 0.84
CA PRO A 203 -10.75 19.17 -0.46
C PRO A 203 -9.30 19.53 -0.81
N ARG A 204 -8.82 19.04 -1.95
CA ARG A 204 -7.49 19.31 -2.49
C ARG A 204 -7.62 19.61 -3.97
N ASP A 205 -6.82 20.55 -4.43
CA ASP A 205 -6.70 20.87 -5.84
C ASP A 205 -5.80 19.83 -6.54
N TRP A 206 -6.41 18.70 -6.90
CA TRP A 206 -5.71 17.64 -7.61
C TRP A 206 -5.39 18.02 -9.06
N GLU A 207 -6.13 18.96 -9.68
CA GLU A 207 -5.84 19.42 -11.04
C GLU A 207 -4.49 20.15 -11.09
N THR A 208 -4.32 21.17 -10.23
CA THR A 208 -3.06 21.93 -10.16
C THR A 208 -1.90 21.04 -9.70
N ALA A 209 -2.14 20.13 -8.75
CA ALA A 209 -1.11 19.20 -8.30
C ALA A 209 -0.65 18.27 -9.43
N THR A 210 -1.59 17.72 -10.21
CA THR A 210 -1.28 16.82 -11.34
C THR A 210 -0.52 17.57 -12.43
N LYS A 211 -0.94 18.79 -12.80
CA LYS A 211 -0.23 19.63 -13.77
C LYS A 211 1.20 19.93 -13.33
N ARG A 212 1.40 20.27 -12.05
CA ARG A 212 2.74 20.52 -11.50
C ARG A 212 3.63 19.29 -11.61
N VAL A 213 3.11 18.11 -11.24
CA VAL A 213 3.88 16.86 -11.32
C VAL A 213 4.26 16.54 -12.75
N LEU A 214 3.35 16.67 -13.72
CA LEU A 214 3.64 16.43 -15.13
C LEU A 214 4.67 17.42 -15.70
N MET A 215 4.60 18.68 -15.26
CA MET A 215 5.56 19.72 -15.64
C MET A 215 6.95 19.46 -15.05
N GLU A 216 7.03 19.12 -13.76
CA GLU A 216 8.29 18.76 -13.07
C GLU A 216 8.91 17.47 -13.62
N ALA A 217 8.09 16.55 -14.14
CA ALA A 217 8.54 15.32 -14.79
C ALA A 217 8.94 15.52 -16.27
N GLU A 218 8.83 16.74 -16.82
CA GLU A 218 9.05 17.05 -18.24
C GLU A 218 8.16 16.22 -19.20
N GLU A 219 7.02 15.71 -18.72
CA GLU A 219 6.05 14.94 -19.51
C GLU A 219 5.05 15.86 -20.23
N PHE A 220 5.57 16.77 -21.05
CA PHE A 220 4.77 17.81 -21.72
C PHE A 220 3.62 17.25 -22.57
N LYS A 221 3.85 16.14 -23.27
CA LYS A 221 2.80 15.47 -24.06
C LYS A 221 1.61 15.05 -23.19
N SER A 222 1.89 14.45 -22.03
CA SER A 222 0.85 14.02 -21.10
C SER A 222 0.16 15.21 -20.45
N LEU A 223 0.88 16.30 -20.19
CA LEU A 223 0.27 17.56 -19.74
C LEU A 223 -0.74 18.11 -20.75
N GLU A 224 -0.36 18.18 -22.03
CA GLU A 224 -1.26 18.63 -23.11
C GLU A 224 -2.50 17.73 -23.25
N GLU A 225 -2.32 16.42 -23.23
CA GLU A 225 -3.43 15.44 -23.26
C GLU A 225 -4.38 15.64 -22.06
N TYR A 226 -3.84 15.88 -20.87
CA TYR A 226 -4.61 16.15 -19.66
C TYR A 226 -5.43 17.43 -19.77
N GLU A 227 -4.81 18.51 -20.25
CA GLU A 227 -5.49 19.80 -20.44
C GLU A 227 -6.57 19.75 -21.52
N ALA A 228 -6.31 19.05 -22.62
CA ALA A 228 -7.29 18.81 -23.67
C ALA A 228 -8.51 18.05 -23.13
N ALA A 229 -8.29 16.97 -22.36
CA ALA A 229 -9.37 16.18 -21.77
C ALA A 229 -10.22 16.98 -20.77
N LEU A 230 -9.59 17.83 -19.94
CA LEU A 230 -10.28 18.73 -19.03
C LEU A 230 -11.10 19.79 -19.79
N ASN A 231 -10.54 20.39 -20.84
CA ASN A 231 -11.23 21.38 -21.65
C ASN A 231 -12.44 20.79 -22.37
N GLU A 232 -12.32 19.58 -22.93
CA GLU A 232 -13.44 18.84 -23.53
C GLU A 232 -14.54 18.55 -22.49
N HIS A 233 -14.15 18.16 -21.27
CA HIS A 233 -15.11 17.94 -20.20
C HIS A 233 -15.86 19.22 -19.82
N ARG A 234 -15.13 20.32 -19.58
CA ARG A 234 -15.72 21.62 -19.23
C ARG A 234 -16.63 22.17 -20.34
N ALA A 235 -16.27 21.95 -21.61
CA ALA A 235 -17.12 22.30 -22.75
C ALA A 235 -18.45 21.51 -22.74
N ARG A 236 -18.45 20.26 -22.27
CA ARG A 236 -19.66 19.43 -22.13
C ARG A 236 -20.50 19.77 -20.90
N THR A 237 -19.88 20.07 -19.76
CA THR A 237 -20.59 20.26 -18.48
C THR A 237 -20.89 21.71 -18.15
N GLY A 238 -20.23 22.67 -18.80
CA GLY A 238 -20.31 24.10 -18.47
C GLY A 238 -19.61 24.47 -17.16
N GLU A 239 -18.84 23.57 -16.56
CA GLU A 239 -18.11 23.82 -15.32
C GLU A 239 -16.91 24.76 -15.56
N SER A 240 -16.86 25.87 -14.81
CA SER A 240 -15.67 26.71 -14.73
C SER A 240 -14.63 26.05 -13.82
N GLY A 241 -13.36 26.01 -14.24
CA GLY A 241 -12.27 25.34 -13.50
C GLY A 241 -12.20 25.72 -12.02
N VAL A 242 -11.78 24.76 -11.20
CA VAL A 242 -11.70 24.90 -9.74
C VAL A 242 -10.68 25.97 -9.37
N ASN A 243 -11.13 27.21 -9.15
CA ASN A 243 -10.34 28.23 -8.45
C ASN A 243 -10.68 28.14 -6.96
N LEU A 244 -9.93 27.33 -6.23
CA LEU A 244 -9.93 27.43 -4.77
C LEU A 244 -9.21 28.73 -4.38
N PRO A 245 -9.68 29.48 -3.37
CA PRO A 245 -9.05 30.73 -2.96
C PRO A 245 -7.60 30.47 -2.51
N GLY A 246 -6.63 30.87 -3.33
CA GLY A 246 -5.20 30.75 -2.99
C GLY A 246 -4.20 30.63 -4.16
N THR A 247 -4.63 30.49 -5.42
CA THR A 247 -3.73 30.49 -6.58
C THR A 247 -3.53 31.92 -7.11
N PRO A 248 -2.30 32.47 -7.10
CA PRO A 248 -2.03 33.75 -7.77
C PRO A 248 -2.19 33.58 -9.28
N ARG A 249 -2.77 34.63 -9.90
CA ARG A 249 -2.96 34.77 -11.35
C ARG A 249 -1.63 34.85 -12.09
#